data_AF-A0A7X7PRW2-F1
#
_entry.id   AF-A0A7X7PRW2-F1
#
_cell.length_a   1.000
_cell.length_b   1.000
_cell.length_c   1.000
_cell.angle_alpha   90.00
_cell.angle_beta   90.00
_cell.angle_gamma   90.00
#
_symmetry.space_group_name_H-M   'P 1'
#
loop_
_entity.id
_entity.type
_entity.pdbx_description
1 polymer ?
#
loop_
_entity_poly.entity_id
_entity_poly.type
_entity_poly.pdbx_seq_one_letter_code
_entity_poly.pdbx_strand_id
1 'polypeptide(L)'
;MMARSAHGVENFIRSLFGRRTQGVSGKGRAGLYVCGLIAALVGVLMGMFAAPAPALAGWVVREVTINADYAYIEDIDPWLVALAGGQRGNKEIFLYEFSTGRQYQVTNNSWDDEEACLAEAGVYWAGGSAGNREIYYAPFGTLQNTRITNDNLDDFCPKAAGPWVFWVHDDGHDLEIMARNMVDRTTKQLTNNIYDDGDLSILSFDGRYAAWHRYYDDTEDSDVLVCDTWDPALPIMRLYDDTKLLGFCQAGGGRVVMMRWWETGGKEYSDIWSYTPDAAQGQRWQQLSTADPPSFFPVPFLGEVTDGLYTIYLQEKGQGNEVKLADNVTGKVVTLSRYTYNDYPQYQDGMAIWESRVDGEWQLFAHEMATGKEIQLTDTVGVYDRWPRTSNGRVCWTEPHEDGTTSLFIAELLGTGLVFEDVRAGHQYGEAIEGLFRQGVVSGTREDGGLRWFSPENVVLRAQFAKMVCGTLGIEVDPRGTSPFQDLGWDDPNNLYPHQFIAAAYQWGITTGTSATSFSPWQDITRAQVISMLVRGAQTYWPDYLAQPPANYAGSTLGKFDNTHGWNVWVAEYNGLLNGLQGFGPSWNPWAKATRGEVAQMMWNLLVW
;
A
#
# COMPACT_ATOMS: atom_id res chain seq x y z
N MET A 1 19.95 -32.50 -30.14
CA MET A 1 20.73 -32.07 -31.33
C MET A 1 21.24 -30.67 -31.01
N MET A 2 22.52 -30.58 -30.65
CA MET A 2 23.17 -29.40 -30.09
C MET A 2 23.33 -28.26 -31.11
N ALA A 3 23.39 -27.03 -30.56
CA ALA A 3 24.08 -25.83 -31.04
C ALA A 3 23.61 -25.17 -32.34
N ARG A 4 23.17 -23.89 -32.23
CA ARG A 4 23.65 -22.72 -33.01
C ARG A 4 22.77 -21.48 -32.76
N SER A 5 23.31 -20.49 -32.03
CA SER A 5 23.36 -19.08 -32.47
C SER A 5 23.90 -18.15 -31.36
N ALA A 6 25.17 -18.31 -31.01
CA ALA A 6 25.91 -17.32 -30.21
C ALA A 6 27.25 -17.01 -30.92
N HIS A 7 27.16 -16.39 -32.11
CA HIS A 7 28.33 -16.01 -32.93
C HIS A 7 28.22 -14.62 -33.57
N GLY A 8 27.26 -13.79 -33.14
CA GLY A 8 27.07 -12.43 -33.66
C GLY A 8 27.74 -11.30 -32.86
N VAL A 9 28.05 -11.52 -31.59
CA VAL A 9 28.42 -10.43 -30.66
C VAL A 9 29.92 -10.34 -30.37
N GLU A 10 30.68 -11.43 -30.54
CA GLU A 10 32.12 -11.46 -30.19
C GLU A 10 33.03 -10.76 -31.23
N ASN A 11 32.56 -10.58 -32.47
CA ASN A 11 33.36 -9.96 -33.55
C ASN A 11 33.30 -8.43 -33.58
N PHE A 12 32.40 -7.79 -32.84
CA PHE A 12 32.30 -6.33 -32.78
C PHE A 12 33.31 -5.72 -31.80
N ILE A 13 33.56 -6.40 -30.67
CA ILE A 13 34.42 -5.92 -29.58
C ILE A 13 35.94 -6.03 -29.94
N ARG A 14 36.32 -6.96 -30.82
CA ARG A 14 37.72 -7.09 -31.27
C ARG A 14 38.17 -6.02 -32.28
N SER A 15 37.27 -5.17 -32.77
CA SER A 15 37.61 -4.11 -33.75
C SER A 15 38.01 -2.78 -33.11
N LEU A 16 37.70 -2.56 -31.81
CA LEU A 16 37.89 -1.25 -31.16
C LEU A 16 39.24 -1.08 -30.45
N PHE A 17 40.01 -2.15 -30.21
CA PHE A 17 41.31 -2.03 -29.55
C PHE A 17 42.36 -2.96 -30.16
N GLY A 18 43.00 -2.50 -31.22
CA GLY A 18 44.18 -3.13 -31.79
C GLY A 18 45.31 -2.14 -32.03
N ARG A 19 46.38 -2.21 -31.23
CA ARG A 19 47.79 -2.44 -31.69
C ARG A 19 48.82 -2.21 -30.57
N ARG A 20 49.62 -3.28 -30.35
CA ARG A 20 51.09 -3.38 -30.05
C ARG A 20 51.63 -2.54 -28.88
N THR A 21 52.32 -3.12 -27.89
CA THR A 21 53.69 -3.67 -28.02
C THR A 21 54.02 -4.82 -27.04
N GLN A 22 55.04 -5.60 -27.41
CA GLN A 22 55.58 -6.80 -26.77
C GLN A 22 56.41 -6.54 -25.49
N GLY A 23 56.50 -7.56 -24.62
CA GLY A 23 57.80 -8.04 -24.12
C GLY A 23 58.08 -8.08 -22.60
N VAL A 24 58.30 -9.32 -22.12
CA VAL A 24 59.27 -9.75 -21.08
C VAL A 24 58.82 -9.93 -19.61
N SER A 25 59.29 -11.05 -19.08
CA SER A 25 59.13 -11.76 -17.80
C SER A 25 59.74 -11.12 -16.54
N GLY A 26 59.27 -11.53 -15.35
CA GLY A 26 60.12 -11.61 -14.14
C GLY A 26 59.41 -11.48 -12.80
N LYS A 27 59.69 -12.42 -11.88
CA LYS A 27 59.26 -12.46 -10.47
C LYS A 27 59.89 -11.33 -9.62
N GLY A 28 59.20 -10.87 -8.57
CA GLY A 28 59.85 -10.20 -7.43
C GLY A 28 58.91 -9.34 -6.56
N ARG A 29 58.82 -9.66 -5.26
CA ARG A 29 58.10 -8.90 -4.22
C ARG A 29 58.86 -7.63 -3.80
N ALA A 30 58.08 -6.62 -3.38
CA ALA A 30 58.30 -5.65 -2.30
C ALA A 30 58.31 -4.17 -2.71
N GLY A 31 57.23 -3.47 -2.34
CA GLY A 31 57.21 -2.12 -1.76
C GLY A 31 57.66 -0.93 -2.62
N LEU A 32 56.71 -0.08 -3.02
CA LEU A 32 56.45 1.21 -2.34
C LEU A 32 55.29 1.94 -3.04
N TYR A 33 54.36 2.40 -2.21
CA TYR A 33 53.49 3.56 -2.38
C TYR A 33 53.87 4.50 -3.52
N VAL A 34 52.96 4.69 -4.49
CA VAL A 34 52.46 5.96 -5.04
C VAL A 34 51.60 5.59 -6.25
N CYS A 35 50.28 5.47 -6.04
CA CYS A 35 49.20 5.73 -7.02
C CYS A 35 47.82 5.45 -6.39
N GLY A 36 47.63 5.83 -5.12
CA GLY A 36 46.30 6.01 -4.55
C GLY A 36 45.93 7.46 -4.72
N LEU A 37 45.47 7.89 -5.91
CA LEU A 37 44.69 9.12 -6.09
C LEU A 37 44.15 9.36 -7.53
N ILE A 38 43.82 8.32 -8.33
CA ILE A 38 43.09 8.54 -9.62
C ILE A 38 41.93 7.53 -9.86
N ALA A 39 41.76 6.50 -9.01
CA ALA A 39 40.65 5.54 -9.16
C ALA A 39 39.36 5.92 -8.38
N ALA A 40 39.35 7.03 -7.64
CA ALA A 40 38.19 7.45 -6.82
C ALA A 40 37.29 8.50 -7.50
N LEU A 41 37.53 8.85 -8.77
CA LEU A 41 36.73 9.87 -9.48
C LEU A 41 35.96 9.38 -10.71
N VAL A 42 35.94 8.07 -10.96
CA VAL A 42 35.15 7.46 -12.07
C VAL A 42 34.12 6.44 -11.56
N GLY A 43 34.12 6.12 -10.27
CA GLY A 43 33.20 5.15 -9.64
C GLY A 43 31.93 5.74 -9.01
N VAL A 44 31.61 7.03 -9.23
CA VAL A 44 30.46 7.72 -8.59
C VAL A 44 29.40 8.18 -9.61
N LEU A 45 29.50 7.78 -10.89
CA LEU A 45 28.59 8.28 -11.95
C LEU A 45 27.96 7.22 -12.85
N MET A 46 27.86 5.98 -12.36
CA MET A 46 26.97 4.96 -12.96
C MET A 46 26.22 4.23 -11.84
N GLY A 47 25.39 4.96 -11.10
CA GLY A 47 24.20 4.36 -10.50
C GLY A 47 23.32 3.90 -11.65
N MET A 48 23.18 2.58 -11.78
CA MET A 48 22.31 1.94 -12.75
C MET A 48 20.89 2.45 -12.52
N PHE A 49 20.44 3.40 -13.35
CA PHE A 49 19.02 3.51 -13.62
C PHE A 49 18.63 2.18 -14.27
N ALA A 50 17.91 1.34 -13.52
CA ALA A 50 17.07 0.34 -14.12
C ALA A 50 16.25 1.05 -15.22
N ALA A 51 16.21 0.45 -16.42
CA ALA A 51 15.31 0.94 -17.45
C ALA A 51 13.90 1.03 -16.81
N PRO A 52 13.18 2.15 -16.94
CA PRO A 52 11.85 2.23 -16.36
C PRO A 52 11.03 1.08 -16.95
N ALA A 53 10.44 0.27 -16.06
CA ALA A 53 9.37 -0.63 -16.43
C ALA A 53 8.38 0.15 -17.33
N PRO A 54 7.78 -0.48 -18.37
CA PRO A 54 6.82 0.21 -19.22
C PRO A 54 5.84 0.97 -18.33
N ALA A 55 5.76 2.29 -18.51
CA ALA A 55 5.10 3.18 -17.56
C ALA A 55 3.66 2.71 -17.31
N LEU A 56 3.42 2.09 -16.15
CA LEU A 56 2.10 1.74 -15.68
C LEU A 56 1.39 3.06 -15.41
N ALA A 57 0.61 3.56 -16.37
CA ALA A 57 0.06 4.91 -16.32
C ALA A 57 -0.75 5.12 -15.01
N GLY A 58 -0.23 5.97 -14.13
CA GLY A 58 -0.80 6.29 -12.81
C GLY A 58 -0.32 5.42 -11.64
N TRP A 59 0.54 4.43 -11.89
CA TRP A 59 1.08 3.53 -10.86
C TRP A 59 2.59 3.72 -10.70
N VAL A 60 3.04 3.61 -9.45
CA VAL A 60 4.46 3.55 -9.10
C VAL A 60 4.76 2.17 -8.55
N VAL A 61 5.79 1.51 -9.09
CA VAL A 61 6.27 0.23 -8.58
C VAL A 61 7.62 0.45 -7.93
N ARG A 62 7.76 -0.02 -6.68
CA ARG A 62 9.03 -0.10 -5.97
C ARG A 62 9.39 -1.56 -5.74
N GLU A 63 10.68 -1.84 -5.80
CA GLU A 63 11.25 -3.15 -5.50
C GLU A 63 12.09 -3.04 -4.24
N VAL A 64 11.93 -3.99 -3.33
CA VAL A 64 12.57 -4.03 -2.03
C VAL A 64 13.15 -5.42 -1.81
N THR A 65 14.45 -5.54 -1.59
CA THR A 65 15.07 -6.83 -1.27
C THR A 65 14.78 -7.24 0.17
N ILE A 66 14.28 -8.46 0.34
CA ILE A 66 14.13 -9.18 1.60
C ILE A 66 15.23 -10.24 1.68
N ASN A 67 15.97 -10.25 2.80
CA ASN A 67 17.08 -11.18 3.02
C ASN A 67 16.56 -12.55 3.46
N ALA A 68 15.84 -13.23 2.57
CA ALA A 68 15.30 -14.57 2.75
C ALA A 68 15.28 -15.31 1.40
N ASP A 69 15.71 -16.58 1.42
CA ASP A 69 15.72 -17.46 0.22
C ASP A 69 14.34 -17.56 -0.44
N TYR A 70 13.30 -17.48 0.38
CA TYR A 70 11.91 -17.53 -0.02
C TYR A 70 11.09 -16.72 0.98
N ALA A 71 10.29 -15.78 0.52
CA ALA A 71 9.34 -15.06 1.35
C ALA A 71 8.00 -14.92 0.65
N TYR A 72 6.93 -15.12 1.41
CA TYR A 72 5.57 -14.92 0.95
C TYR A 72 4.84 -13.96 1.89
N ILE A 73 3.88 -13.25 1.33
CA ILE A 73 3.12 -12.24 2.07
C ILE A 73 2.05 -12.96 2.90
N GLU A 74 2.09 -12.78 4.21
CA GLU A 74 1.09 -13.33 5.13
C GLU A 74 -0.07 -12.34 5.29
N ASP A 75 0.24 -11.06 5.49
CA ASP A 75 -0.76 -10.03 5.76
C ASP A 75 -0.33 -8.65 5.27
N ILE A 76 -1.28 -7.77 5.01
CA ILE A 76 -1.05 -6.39 4.58
C ILE A 76 -2.14 -5.47 5.14
N ASP A 77 -1.74 -4.33 5.65
CA ASP A 77 -2.65 -3.27 6.08
C ASP A 77 -2.31 -1.95 5.35
N PRO A 78 -3.02 -0.85 5.60
CA PRO A 78 -2.72 0.46 5.00
C PRO A 78 -1.29 0.99 5.23
N TRP A 79 -0.54 0.46 6.20
CA TRP A 79 0.73 0.99 6.70
C TRP A 79 1.91 0.05 6.47
N LEU A 80 1.68 -1.25 6.53
CA LEU A 80 2.68 -2.31 6.62
C LEU A 80 2.31 -3.50 5.74
N VAL A 81 3.33 -4.26 5.36
CA VAL A 81 3.17 -5.64 4.86
C VAL A 81 4.00 -6.58 5.74
N ALA A 82 3.38 -7.69 6.14
CA ALA A 82 3.99 -8.76 6.90
C ALA A 82 4.31 -9.95 5.98
N LEU A 83 5.53 -10.46 6.09
CA LEU A 83 6.02 -11.60 5.33
C LEU A 83 6.53 -12.67 6.28
N ALA A 84 6.31 -13.93 5.94
CA ALA A 84 7.09 -15.04 6.47
C ALA A 84 8.15 -15.41 5.43
N GLY A 85 9.42 -15.46 5.85
CA GLY A 85 10.51 -15.76 4.92
C GLY A 85 11.67 -16.50 5.55
N GLY A 86 12.31 -17.37 4.78
CA GLY A 86 13.46 -18.17 5.22
C GLY A 86 13.48 -19.56 4.61
N GLN A 87 14.27 -20.45 5.20
CA GLN A 87 14.26 -21.86 4.82
C GLN A 87 13.16 -22.60 5.58
N ARG A 88 12.63 -23.68 5.00
CA ARG A 88 11.66 -24.54 5.70
C ARG A 88 12.27 -25.09 6.99
N GLY A 89 11.61 -24.91 8.13
CA GLY A 89 12.13 -25.21 9.46
C GLY A 89 12.90 -24.06 10.13
N ASN A 90 12.97 -22.89 9.49
CA ASN A 90 13.58 -21.65 9.98
C ASN A 90 13.01 -20.41 9.25
N LYS A 91 11.70 -20.33 9.08
CA LYS A 91 11.02 -19.12 8.60
C LYS A 91 10.98 -18.06 9.70
N GLU A 92 11.11 -16.80 9.31
CA GLU A 92 11.08 -15.64 10.20
C GLU A 92 10.06 -14.61 9.71
N ILE A 93 9.53 -13.82 10.63
CA ILE A 93 8.60 -12.73 10.32
C ILE A 93 9.37 -11.46 9.97
N PHE A 94 9.06 -10.90 8.81
CA PHE A 94 9.55 -9.61 8.33
C PHE A 94 8.38 -8.62 8.19
N LEU A 95 8.62 -7.36 8.51
CA LEU A 95 7.70 -6.25 8.25
C LEU A 95 8.36 -5.23 7.34
N TYR A 96 7.58 -4.65 6.43
CA TYR A 96 7.99 -3.47 5.67
C TYR A 96 6.98 -2.34 5.85
N GLU A 97 7.46 -1.19 6.35
CA GLU A 97 6.65 0.01 6.58
C GLU A 97 6.62 0.88 5.32
N PHE A 98 5.45 1.04 4.71
CA PHE A 98 5.27 1.75 3.44
C PHE A 98 5.65 3.23 3.53
N SER A 99 5.39 3.86 4.68
CA SER A 99 5.57 5.31 4.83
C SER A 99 7.03 5.73 5.02
N THR A 100 7.86 4.86 5.58
CA THR A 100 9.26 5.15 5.91
C THR A 100 10.25 4.35 5.07
N GLY A 101 9.79 3.29 4.41
CA GLY A 101 10.63 2.32 3.71
C GLY A 101 11.45 1.42 4.65
N ARG A 102 11.14 1.42 5.96
CA ARG A 102 11.88 0.62 6.94
C ARG A 102 11.49 -0.85 6.85
N GLN A 103 12.51 -1.71 6.89
CA GLN A 103 12.37 -3.15 7.07
C GLN A 103 12.65 -3.52 8.52
N TYR A 104 11.88 -4.45 9.05
CA TYR A 104 12.06 -5.01 10.38
C TYR A 104 12.07 -6.53 10.27
N GLN A 105 13.09 -7.17 10.82
CA GLN A 105 13.05 -8.61 11.10
C GLN A 105 12.53 -8.77 12.53
N VAL A 106 11.28 -9.22 12.67
CA VAL A 106 10.57 -9.33 13.95
C VAL A 106 11.07 -10.53 14.75
N THR A 107 11.36 -11.63 14.07
CA THR A 107 11.85 -12.86 14.67
C THR A 107 13.21 -13.24 14.09
N ASN A 108 14.03 -13.89 14.90
CA ASN A 108 15.31 -14.45 14.49
C ASN A 108 15.66 -15.58 15.46
N ASN A 109 15.09 -16.75 15.23
CA ASN A 109 15.27 -17.91 16.07
C ASN A 109 15.56 -19.18 15.23
N SER A 110 15.22 -20.36 15.73
CA SER A 110 15.51 -21.64 15.08
C SER A 110 14.25 -22.45 14.78
N TRP A 111 13.11 -21.78 14.73
CA TRP A 111 11.78 -22.34 14.53
C TRP A 111 11.18 -21.73 13.28
N ASP A 112 10.11 -22.35 12.75
CA ASP A 112 9.27 -21.66 11.78
C ASP A 112 8.38 -20.68 12.56
N ASP A 113 8.49 -19.40 12.21
CA ASP A 113 7.52 -18.37 12.54
C ASP A 113 6.73 -18.03 11.27
N GLU A 114 5.41 -18.21 11.32
CA GLU A 114 4.51 -18.09 10.16
C GLU A 114 3.11 -17.61 10.57
N GLU A 115 2.21 -17.47 9.60
CA GLU A 115 0.80 -17.10 9.80
C GLU A 115 0.67 -15.73 10.49
N ALA A 116 1.53 -14.78 10.11
CA ALA A 116 1.53 -13.45 10.68
C ALA A 116 0.18 -12.74 10.45
N CYS A 117 -0.28 -12.02 11.47
CA CYS A 117 -1.49 -11.20 11.42
C CYS A 117 -1.19 -9.80 11.96
N LEU A 118 -1.40 -8.78 11.13
CA LEU A 118 -1.27 -7.38 11.50
C LEU A 118 -2.49 -6.94 12.33
N ALA A 119 -2.24 -6.10 13.32
CA ALA A 119 -3.24 -5.50 14.18
C ALA A 119 -2.86 -4.05 14.48
N GLU A 120 -3.81 -3.25 14.97
CA GLU A 120 -3.61 -1.81 15.24
C GLU A 120 -2.36 -1.51 16.10
N ALA A 121 -2.06 -2.38 17.08
CA ALA A 121 -0.98 -2.16 18.04
C ALA A 121 0.30 -2.98 17.77
N GLY A 122 0.29 -3.93 16.83
CA GLY A 122 1.41 -4.84 16.63
C GLY A 122 1.13 -5.97 15.64
N VAL A 123 2.01 -6.97 15.65
CA VAL A 123 1.89 -8.18 14.83
C VAL A 123 1.79 -9.42 15.72
N TYR A 124 0.92 -10.35 15.34
CA TYR A 124 0.81 -11.68 15.91
C TYR A 124 1.34 -12.72 14.93
N TRP A 125 1.82 -13.85 15.42
CA TRP A 125 2.23 -14.98 14.58
C TRP A 125 2.20 -16.28 15.39
N ALA A 126 2.21 -17.41 14.69
CA ALA A 126 2.42 -18.73 15.26
C ALA A 126 3.90 -19.09 15.13
N GLY A 127 4.52 -19.56 16.22
CA GLY A 127 5.93 -19.90 16.22
C GLY A 127 6.25 -21.07 17.15
N GLY A 128 7.22 -21.90 16.80
CA GLY A 128 7.65 -23.02 17.64
C GLY A 128 7.94 -24.30 16.86
N SER A 129 8.06 -25.41 17.58
CA SER A 129 8.20 -26.72 16.94
C SER A 129 6.83 -27.27 16.57
N ALA A 130 6.73 -28.02 15.46
CA ALA A 130 5.51 -28.74 15.11
C ALA A 130 5.01 -29.63 16.28
N GLY A 131 3.71 -29.57 16.58
CA GLY A 131 3.08 -30.20 17.75
C GLY A 131 3.25 -29.43 19.06
N ASN A 132 3.80 -28.21 19.02
CA ASN A 132 3.90 -27.26 20.13
C ASN A 132 4.19 -25.83 19.62
N ARG A 133 3.44 -25.37 18.62
CA ARG A 133 3.42 -23.98 18.15
C ARG A 133 2.66 -23.13 19.15
N GLU A 134 3.09 -21.89 19.33
CA GLU A 134 2.53 -20.97 20.29
C GLU A 134 2.22 -19.64 19.59
N ILE A 135 1.22 -18.91 20.08
CA ILE A 135 0.93 -17.57 19.61
C ILE A 135 1.88 -16.58 20.27
N TYR A 136 2.49 -15.72 19.46
CA TYR A 136 3.32 -14.61 19.91
C TYR A 136 2.76 -13.27 19.45
N TYR A 137 3.23 -12.21 20.11
CA TYR A 137 2.86 -10.82 19.81
C TYR A 137 4.07 -9.90 19.93
N ALA A 138 4.25 -9.01 18.97
CA ALA A 138 5.24 -7.93 19.00
C ALA A 138 4.54 -6.58 18.83
N PRO A 139 4.56 -5.69 19.84
CA PRO A 139 4.01 -4.35 19.72
C PRO A 139 4.87 -3.49 18.81
N PHE A 140 4.23 -2.68 17.97
CA PHE A 140 4.94 -1.70 17.14
C PHE A 140 5.70 -0.69 18.00
N GLY A 141 6.88 -0.28 17.52
CA GLY A 141 7.76 0.66 18.23
C GLY A 141 8.54 0.04 19.39
N THR A 142 8.38 -1.26 19.67
CA THR A 142 9.16 -2.00 20.66
C THR A 142 9.89 -3.17 20.01
N LEU A 143 11.03 -3.58 20.60
CA LEU A 143 11.76 -4.79 20.19
C LEU A 143 11.45 -6.00 21.08
N GLN A 144 10.40 -5.91 21.92
CA GLN A 144 10.10 -6.95 22.89
C GLN A 144 8.85 -7.71 22.48
N ASN A 145 9.05 -8.95 22.01
CA ASN A 145 7.96 -9.88 21.79
C ASN A 145 7.49 -10.52 23.10
N THR A 146 6.24 -10.96 23.10
CA THR A 146 5.59 -11.64 24.23
C THR A 146 4.93 -12.90 23.70
N ARG A 147 5.10 -14.01 24.43
CA ARG A 147 4.35 -15.24 24.18
C ARG A 147 2.96 -15.14 24.80
N ILE A 148 1.93 -15.41 24.00
CA ILE A 148 0.51 -15.29 24.38
C ILE A 148 0.01 -16.59 25.00
N THR A 149 0.25 -17.71 24.33
CA THR A 149 -0.05 -19.06 24.80
C THR A 149 1.20 -19.72 25.36
N ASN A 150 1.07 -20.77 26.17
CA ASN A 150 2.24 -21.51 26.67
C ASN A 150 1.80 -22.86 27.23
N ASP A 151 1.60 -23.82 26.35
CA ASP A 151 1.26 -25.19 26.72
C ASP A 151 2.18 -26.21 26.02
N ASN A 152 1.65 -27.38 25.66
CA ASN A 152 2.42 -28.47 25.02
C ASN A 152 1.73 -28.94 23.72
N LEU A 153 0.85 -28.11 23.16
CA LEU A 153 -0.01 -28.41 22.02
C LEU A 153 0.11 -27.28 20.99
N ASP A 154 -0.43 -27.49 19.79
CA ASP A 154 -0.34 -26.49 18.72
C ASP A 154 -1.40 -25.39 18.89
N ASP A 155 -0.97 -24.15 19.05
CA ASP A 155 -1.75 -22.95 18.82
C ASP A 155 -1.30 -22.27 17.53
N PHE A 156 -2.26 -21.98 16.65
CA PHE A 156 -1.98 -21.43 15.32
C PHE A 156 -3.13 -20.58 14.76
N CYS A 157 -2.96 -20.05 13.55
CA CYS A 157 -3.86 -19.17 12.83
C CYS A 157 -4.30 -17.95 13.65
N PRO A 158 -3.37 -17.13 14.19
CA PRO A 158 -3.77 -15.95 14.94
C PRO A 158 -4.51 -14.96 14.03
N LYS A 159 -5.58 -14.38 14.57
CA LYS A 159 -6.35 -13.32 13.93
C LYS A 159 -6.76 -12.27 14.95
N ALA A 160 -6.58 -11.00 14.62
CA ALA A 160 -6.83 -9.89 15.54
C ALA A 160 -8.02 -9.02 15.09
N ALA A 161 -8.80 -8.56 16.06
CA ALA A 161 -9.95 -7.70 15.84
C ALA A 161 -10.21 -6.83 17.09
N GLY A 162 -10.00 -5.52 16.97
CA GLY A 162 -10.13 -4.59 18.08
C GLY A 162 -9.26 -5.02 19.27
N PRO A 163 -9.81 -5.14 20.50
CA PRO A 163 -9.04 -5.58 21.66
C PRO A 163 -8.82 -7.10 21.72
N TRP A 164 -9.33 -7.90 20.77
CA TRP A 164 -9.26 -9.35 20.83
C TRP A 164 -8.23 -9.92 19.85
N VAL A 165 -7.54 -10.97 20.29
CA VAL A 165 -6.83 -11.91 19.43
C VAL A 165 -7.50 -13.28 19.56
N PHE A 166 -7.66 -13.97 18.46
CA PHE A 166 -8.24 -15.29 18.36
C PHE A 166 -7.23 -16.23 17.70
N TRP A 167 -7.33 -17.52 17.99
CA TRP A 167 -6.48 -18.54 17.41
C TRP A 167 -7.19 -19.89 17.43
N VAL A 168 -6.67 -20.83 16.64
CA VAL A 168 -7.04 -22.24 16.67
C VAL A 168 -6.10 -22.95 17.66
N HIS A 169 -6.68 -23.72 18.57
CA HIS A 169 -5.99 -24.48 19.61
C HIS A 169 -6.27 -25.96 19.43
N ASP A 170 -5.21 -26.78 19.36
CA ASP A 170 -5.31 -28.23 19.49
C ASP A 170 -5.40 -28.58 20.98
N ASP A 171 -6.51 -29.15 21.43
CA ASP A 171 -6.67 -29.55 22.83
C ASP A 171 -6.15 -30.98 23.14
N GLY A 172 -5.57 -31.63 22.12
CA GLY A 172 -5.09 -33.02 22.12
C GLY A 172 -6.13 -34.03 21.61
N HIS A 173 -7.33 -33.58 21.27
CA HIS A 173 -8.43 -34.38 20.73
C HIS A 173 -8.98 -33.81 19.43
N ASP A 174 -9.30 -32.52 19.43
CA ASP A 174 -9.87 -31.76 18.32
C ASP A 174 -9.43 -30.29 18.35
N LEU A 175 -9.66 -29.59 17.25
CA LEU A 175 -9.35 -28.16 17.11
C LEU A 175 -10.45 -27.30 17.72
N GLU A 176 -10.06 -26.25 18.45
CA GLU A 176 -10.98 -25.34 19.12
C GLU A 176 -10.62 -23.87 18.92
N ILE A 177 -11.63 -22.99 18.89
CA ILE A 177 -11.42 -21.55 18.78
C ILE A 177 -11.27 -20.91 20.15
N MET A 178 -10.16 -20.21 20.32
CA MET A 178 -9.82 -19.46 21.51
C MET A 178 -9.85 -17.96 21.23
N ALA A 179 -10.09 -17.16 22.28
CA ALA A 179 -10.06 -15.71 22.22
C ALA A 179 -9.42 -15.12 23.47
N ARG A 180 -8.59 -14.09 23.30
CA ARG A 180 -7.99 -13.33 24.41
C ARG A 180 -8.16 -11.83 24.20
N ASN A 181 -8.66 -11.16 25.22
CA ASN A 181 -8.72 -9.71 25.26
C ASN A 181 -7.34 -9.17 25.67
N MET A 182 -6.77 -8.30 24.86
CA MET A 182 -5.42 -7.76 25.05
C MET A 182 -5.37 -6.59 26.02
N VAL A 183 -6.52 -6.01 26.36
CA VAL A 183 -6.64 -4.91 27.33
C VAL A 183 -6.72 -5.46 28.75
N ASP A 184 -7.69 -6.34 29.02
CA ASP A 184 -7.91 -6.90 30.36
C ASP A 184 -7.24 -8.27 30.58
N ARG A 185 -6.66 -8.86 29.52
CA ARG A 185 -5.93 -10.14 29.51
C ARG A 185 -6.78 -11.37 29.81
N THR A 186 -8.11 -11.25 29.73
CA THR A 186 -9.01 -12.40 29.87
C THR A 186 -8.93 -13.31 28.66
N THR A 187 -8.90 -14.62 28.89
CA THR A 187 -8.93 -15.67 27.85
C THR A 187 -10.23 -16.43 27.94
N LYS A 188 -10.80 -16.78 26.79
CA LYS A 188 -12.03 -17.54 26.62
C LYS A 188 -11.80 -18.65 25.61
N GLN A 189 -12.25 -19.84 25.96
CA GLN A 189 -12.47 -20.93 25.02
C GLN A 189 -13.87 -20.76 24.44
N LEU A 190 -13.97 -20.49 23.14
CA LEU A 190 -15.25 -20.21 22.48
C LEU A 190 -15.96 -21.51 22.12
N THR A 191 -15.20 -22.50 21.68
CA THR A 191 -15.71 -23.83 21.34
C THR A 191 -15.01 -24.89 22.19
N ASN A 192 -15.77 -25.93 22.56
CA ASN A 192 -15.32 -27.06 23.36
C ASN A 192 -16.31 -28.21 23.12
N ASN A 193 -15.98 -29.08 22.18
CA ASN A 193 -16.86 -30.09 21.65
C ASN A 193 -16.07 -31.35 21.25
N ILE A 194 -16.44 -32.01 20.15
CA ILE A 194 -15.82 -33.26 19.71
C ILE A 194 -15.48 -33.19 18.21
N TYR A 195 -15.46 -31.97 17.67
CA TYR A 195 -15.42 -31.68 16.25
C TYR A 195 -14.40 -30.58 16.04
N ASP A 196 -13.61 -30.69 14.97
CA ASP A 196 -12.60 -29.70 14.66
C ASP A 196 -13.26 -28.37 14.29
N ASP A 197 -13.10 -27.36 15.15
CA ASP A 197 -13.40 -25.96 14.87
C ASP A 197 -12.13 -25.24 14.41
N GLY A 198 -12.02 -25.02 13.10
CA GLY A 198 -10.80 -24.52 12.44
C GLY A 198 -11.07 -23.57 11.27
N ASP A 199 -10.02 -23.28 10.47
CA ASP A 199 -10.05 -22.29 9.38
C ASP A 199 -10.61 -20.93 9.81
N LEU A 200 -10.06 -20.44 10.93
CA LEU A 200 -10.47 -19.19 11.53
C LEU A 200 -10.25 -18.02 10.56
N SER A 201 -11.37 -17.40 10.16
CA SER A 201 -11.39 -16.18 9.38
C SER A 201 -11.98 -15.04 10.22
N ILE A 202 -11.26 -13.92 10.34
CA ILE A 202 -11.75 -12.71 11.03
C ILE A 202 -11.53 -11.56 10.08
N LEU A 203 -12.60 -11.01 9.54
CA LEU A 203 -12.44 -10.25 8.30
C LEU A 203 -13.44 -9.12 8.10
N SER A 204 -14.21 -8.69 9.10
CA SER A 204 -14.78 -7.34 9.01
C SER A 204 -13.73 -6.30 9.39
N PHE A 205 -13.63 -5.20 8.63
CA PHE A 205 -12.68 -4.09 8.87
C PHE A 205 -12.78 -3.48 10.29
N ASP A 206 -13.94 -3.65 10.92
CA ASP A 206 -14.23 -3.22 12.29
C ASP A 206 -13.97 -4.33 13.33
N GLY A 207 -13.54 -5.50 12.88
CA GLY A 207 -13.29 -6.71 13.66
C GLY A 207 -14.55 -7.42 14.17
N ARG A 208 -15.75 -6.91 13.89
CA ARG A 208 -17.03 -7.32 14.49
C ARG A 208 -17.43 -8.78 14.31
N TYR A 209 -17.14 -9.44 13.19
CA TYR A 209 -17.53 -10.84 13.03
C TYR A 209 -16.32 -11.76 12.82
N ALA A 210 -16.23 -12.79 13.65
CA ALA A 210 -15.36 -13.94 13.44
C ALA A 210 -16.18 -15.09 12.86
N ALA A 211 -15.66 -15.77 11.84
CA ALA A 211 -16.30 -16.91 11.20
C ALA A 211 -15.29 -18.05 11.02
N TRP A 212 -15.73 -19.28 11.27
CA TRP A 212 -14.88 -20.45 11.15
C TRP A 212 -15.72 -21.66 10.73
N HIS A 213 -15.02 -22.72 10.35
CA HIS A 213 -15.66 -23.99 10.05
C HIS A 213 -15.68 -24.90 11.26
N ARG A 214 -16.77 -25.65 11.37
CA ARG A 214 -16.78 -26.89 12.15
C ARG A 214 -16.75 -28.07 11.20
N TYR A 215 -15.87 -29.03 11.43
CA TYR A 215 -15.76 -30.25 10.64
C TYR A 215 -16.29 -31.45 11.42
N TYR A 216 -17.25 -32.18 10.83
CA TYR A 216 -17.83 -33.37 11.44
C TYR A 216 -17.08 -34.65 11.01
N ASP A 217 -17.13 -35.68 11.86
CA ASP A 217 -16.46 -36.97 11.63
C ASP A 217 -16.96 -37.72 10.38
N ASP A 218 -18.18 -37.43 9.91
CA ASP A 218 -18.60 -37.83 8.57
C ASP A 218 -18.03 -36.84 7.57
N THR A 219 -17.21 -37.34 6.65
CA THR A 219 -16.37 -36.58 5.70
C THR A 219 -17.15 -35.72 4.70
N GLU A 220 -18.43 -35.43 4.95
CA GLU A 220 -19.35 -34.75 4.06
C GLU A 220 -20.10 -33.57 4.72
N ASP A 221 -19.89 -33.25 6.00
CA ASP A 221 -20.57 -32.13 6.66
C ASP A 221 -19.58 -31.16 7.32
N SER A 222 -19.78 -29.87 7.06
CA SER A 222 -19.12 -28.80 7.78
C SER A 222 -20.07 -27.64 7.97
N ASP A 223 -20.01 -26.97 9.12
CA ASP A 223 -20.84 -25.80 9.40
C ASP A 223 -20.05 -24.50 9.27
N VAL A 224 -20.81 -23.42 9.04
CA VAL A 224 -20.31 -22.06 9.24
C VAL A 224 -20.83 -21.51 10.56
N LEU A 225 -19.89 -21.28 11.47
CA LEU A 225 -20.14 -20.63 12.76
C LEU A 225 -19.72 -19.17 12.69
N VAL A 226 -20.48 -18.30 13.34
CA VAL A 226 -20.21 -16.86 13.39
C VAL A 226 -20.37 -16.32 14.80
N CYS A 227 -19.43 -15.48 15.21
CA CYS A 227 -19.42 -14.81 16.49
C CYS A 227 -19.40 -13.30 16.31
N ASP A 228 -20.24 -12.58 17.06
CA ASP A 228 -20.17 -11.11 17.18
C ASP A 228 -19.11 -10.76 18.23
N THR A 229 -17.96 -10.26 17.78
CA THR A 229 -16.79 -9.93 18.60
C THR A 229 -16.95 -8.63 19.38
N TRP A 230 -17.90 -7.78 18.97
CA TRP A 230 -18.21 -6.53 19.67
C TRP A 230 -19.06 -6.78 20.91
N ASP A 231 -19.81 -7.88 20.94
CA ASP A 231 -20.45 -8.34 22.16
C ASP A 231 -19.39 -8.95 23.10
N PRO A 232 -19.15 -8.39 24.30
CA PRO A 232 -18.20 -8.96 25.25
C PRO A 232 -18.54 -10.38 25.69
N ALA A 233 -19.74 -10.90 25.43
CA ALA A 233 -20.11 -12.29 25.68
C ALA A 233 -19.57 -13.24 24.60
N LEU A 234 -19.27 -12.76 23.39
CA LEU A 234 -18.86 -13.55 22.22
C LEU A 234 -19.90 -14.64 21.86
N PRO A 235 -21.16 -14.27 21.54
CA PRO A 235 -22.20 -15.23 21.22
C PRO A 235 -21.94 -15.92 19.88
N ILE A 236 -21.98 -17.25 19.88
CA ILE A 236 -21.78 -18.07 18.68
C ILE A 236 -23.14 -18.42 18.07
N MET A 237 -23.25 -18.21 16.76
CA MET A 237 -24.40 -18.57 15.95
C MET A 237 -23.98 -19.55 14.85
N ARG A 238 -24.69 -20.67 14.75
CA ARG A 238 -24.64 -21.56 13.59
C ARG A 238 -25.45 -20.91 12.47
N LEU A 239 -24.79 -20.46 11.40
CA LEU A 239 -25.46 -19.77 10.29
C LEU A 239 -26.07 -20.73 9.29
N TYR A 240 -25.36 -21.81 9.01
CA TYR A 240 -25.74 -22.77 8.00
C TYR A 240 -25.48 -24.18 8.54
N ASP A 241 -26.51 -25.02 8.40
CA ASP A 241 -26.56 -26.44 8.76
C ASP A 241 -26.70 -27.15 7.42
N ASP A 242 -25.61 -27.67 6.89
CA ASP A 242 -25.70 -28.48 5.68
C ASP A 242 -25.87 -29.96 6.05
N THR A 243 -26.38 -30.73 5.10
CA THR A 243 -26.31 -32.20 5.11
C THR A 243 -25.34 -32.64 4.00
N LYS A 244 -24.47 -31.73 3.54
CA LYS A 244 -23.57 -31.82 2.38
C LYS A 244 -22.36 -30.89 2.54
N LEU A 245 -21.28 -31.18 1.83
CA LEU A 245 -19.98 -30.52 1.98
C LEU A 245 -20.06 -28.99 1.78
N LEU A 246 -19.76 -28.21 2.81
CA LEU A 246 -19.44 -26.79 2.64
C LEU A 246 -17.99 -26.65 2.19
N GLY A 247 -17.79 -25.69 1.29
CA GLY A 247 -16.47 -25.43 0.74
C GLY A 247 -15.66 -24.49 1.63
N PHE A 248 -16.17 -23.26 1.86
CA PHE A 248 -15.45 -22.21 2.60
C PHE A 248 -16.39 -21.09 3.10
N CYS A 249 -15.97 -20.33 4.12
CA CYS A 249 -16.63 -19.12 4.62
C CYS A 249 -15.65 -18.00 4.95
N GLN A 250 -16.18 -16.77 4.97
CA GLN A 250 -15.41 -15.57 5.22
C GLN A 250 -16.28 -14.45 5.79
N ALA A 251 -15.82 -13.73 6.82
CA ALA A 251 -16.46 -12.47 7.27
C ALA A 251 -15.92 -11.23 6.51
N GLY A 252 -16.63 -10.09 6.52
CA GLY A 252 -16.31 -8.94 5.65
C GLY A 252 -17.27 -7.77 5.78
N GLY A 253 -16.82 -6.58 6.22
CA GLY A 253 -17.65 -5.37 6.35
C GLY A 253 -19.07 -5.59 6.90
N GLY A 254 -19.18 -6.28 8.04
CA GLY A 254 -20.47 -6.57 8.68
C GLY A 254 -21.29 -7.70 8.01
N ARG A 255 -20.67 -8.50 7.13
CA ARG A 255 -21.28 -9.63 6.42
C ARG A 255 -20.44 -10.88 6.53
N VAL A 256 -21.04 -12.01 6.19
CA VAL A 256 -20.38 -13.32 6.06
C VAL A 256 -20.72 -13.90 4.70
N VAL A 257 -19.71 -14.17 3.90
CA VAL A 257 -19.79 -14.82 2.60
C VAL A 257 -19.48 -16.31 2.78
N MET A 258 -20.20 -17.17 2.07
CA MET A 258 -19.96 -18.61 2.12
C MET A 258 -20.22 -19.24 0.76
N MET A 259 -19.51 -20.33 0.50
CA MET A 259 -19.75 -21.20 -0.63
C MET A 259 -20.51 -22.44 -0.17
N ARG A 260 -21.67 -22.65 -0.79
CA ARG A 260 -22.41 -23.91 -0.66
C ARG A 260 -22.06 -24.79 -1.84
N TRP A 261 -21.75 -26.05 -1.59
CA TRP A 261 -21.46 -27.06 -2.61
C TRP A 261 -22.37 -28.26 -2.42
N TRP A 262 -22.75 -28.92 -3.52
CA TRP A 262 -23.50 -30.16 -3.44
C TRP A 262 -23.29 -31.03 -4.68
N GLU A 263 -23.37 -32.35 -4.48
CA GLU A 263 -23.48 -33.30 -5.58
C GLU A 263 -24.93 -33.74 -5.79
N THR A 264 -25.38 -33.82 -7.04
CA THR A 264 -26.66 -34.45 -7.42
C THR A 264 -26.59 -35.06 -8.81
N GLY A 265 -26.81 -36.37 -8.89
CA GLY A 265 -26.83 -37.10 -10.17
C GLY A 265 -25.46 -37.24 -10.83
N GLY A 266 -24.38 -37.39 -10.04
CA GLY A 266 -23.00 -37.51 -10.55
C GLY A 266 -22.40 -36.20 -11.06
N LYS A 267 -22.98 -35.06 -10.64
CA LYS A 267 -22.54 -33.71 -10.98
C LYS A 267 -22.40 -32.88 -9.72
N GLU A 268 -21.34 -32.10 -9.67
CA GLU A 268 -21.05 -31.13 -8.64
C GLU A 268 -21.60 -29.75 -9.01
N TYR A 269 -22.09 -29.05 -8.00
CA TYR A 269 -22.62 -27.70 -8.12
C TYR A 269 -22.13 -26.88 -6.94
N SER A 270 -22.02 -25.58 -7.14
CA SER A 270 -21.72 -24.67 -6.04
C SER A 270 -22.21 -23.27 -6.33
N ASP A 271 -22.65 -22.58 -5.28
CA ASP A 271 -23.04 -21.18 -5.34
C ASP A 271 -22.55 -20.39 -4.13
N ILE A 272 -22.47 -19.07 -4.31
CA ILE A 272 -21.97 -18.12 -3.33
C ILE A 272 -23.15 -17.38 -2.71
N TRP A 273 -23.14 -17.26 -1.39
CA TRP A 273 -24.13 -16.54 -0.61
C TRP A 273 -23.46 -15.53 0.30
N SER A 274 -24.12 -14.39 0.53
CA SER A 274 -23.81 -13.51 1.64
C SER A 274 -24.92 -13.54 2.70
N TYR A 275 -24.48 -13.39 3.95
CA TYR A 275 -25.28 -13.26 5.14
C TYR A 275 -24.95 -11.92 5.81
N THR A 276 -25.97 -11.09 6.06
CA THR A 276 -25.83 -9.81 6.78
C THR A 276 -26.57 -9.93 8.11
N PRO A 277 -25.87 -10.14 9.25
CA PRO A 277 -26.52 -10.42 10.53
C PRO A 277 -27.47 -9.31 11.01
N ASP A 278 -27.10 -8.05 10.76
CA ASP A 278 -27.87 -6.86 11.15
C ASP A 278 -29.08 -6.58 10.26
N ALA A 279 -29.19 -7.23 9.10
CA ALA A 279 -30.35 -7.05 8.23
C ALA A 279 -31.62 -7.65 8.86
N ALA A 280 -32.78 -7.15 8.43
CA ALA A 280 -34.07 -7.72 8.82
C ALA A 280 -34.10 -9.22 8.48
N GLN A 281 -34.76 -10.05 9.28
CA GLN A 281 -34.67 -11.52 9.21
C GLN A 281 -34.86 -12.10 7.79
N GLY A 282 -35.78 -11.54 6.98
CA GLY A 282 -36.02 -11.97 5.59
C GLY A 282 -35.09 -11.37 4.53
N GLN A 283 -34.13 -10.54 4.93
CA GLN A 283 -33.17 -9.83 4.07
C GLN A 283 -31.71 -10.18 4.40
N ARG A 284 -31.47 -11.07 5.37
CA ARG A 284 -30.12 -11.44 5.77
C ARG A 284 -29.37 -12.21 4.70
N TRP A 285 -30.07 -13.06 3.97
CA TRP A 285 -29.50 -13.93 2.95
C TRP A 285 -29.64 -13.35 1.55
N GLN A 286 -28.55 -13.38 0.79
CA GLN A 286 -28.51 -13.00 -0.61
C GLN A 286 -27.61 -13.95 -1.40
N GLN A 287 -28.16 -14.55 -2.47
CA GLN A 287 -27.39 -15.35 -3.41
C GLN A 287 -26.61 -14.43 -4.36
N LEU A 288 -25.31 -14.69 -4.52
CA LEU A 288 -24.39 -13.86 -5.30
C LEU A 288 -23.91 -14.53 -6.60
N SER A 289 -24.11 -15.84 -6.75
CA SER A 289 -23.73 -16.58 -7.96
C SER A 289 -24.74 -17.66 -8.34
N THR A 290 -24.52 -18.26 -9.51
CA THR A 290 -25.33 -19.38 -10.02
C THR A 290 -24.66 -20.72 -9.71
N ALA A 291 -25.48 -21.75 -9.55
CA ALA A 291 -25.04 -23.12 -9.26
C ALA A 291 -24.37 -23.85 -10.45
N ASP A 292 -24.79 -23.50 -11.68
CA ASP A 292 -24.32 -24.11 -12.93
C ASP A 292 -24.00 -23.00 -13.95
N PRO A 293 -22.74 -22.87 -14.39
CA PRO A 293 -21.57 -23.63 -13.93
C PRO A 293 -21.24 -23.36 -12.44
N PRO A 294 -20.48 -24.24 -11.76
CA PRO A 294 -20.14 -24.08 -10.34
C PRO A 294 -19.21 -22.88 -10.11
N SER A 295 -19.35 -22.26 -8.95
CA SER A 295 -18.50 -21.16 -8.48
C SER A 295 -17.45 -21.67 -7.50
N PHE A 296 -16.23 -21.14 -7.55
CA PHE A 296 -15.17 -21.48 -6.60
C PHE A 296 -14.59 -20.23 -5.97
N PHE A 297 -14.10 -20.39 -4.74
CA PHE A 297 -13.16 -19.47 -4.11
C PHE A 297 -11.75 -20.06 -4.24
N PRO A 298 -10.72 -19.26 -4.55
CA PRO A 298 -9.36 -19.62 -4.22
C PRO A 298 -9.09 -19.27 -2.74
N VAL A 299 -8.66 -20.29 -2.00
CA VAL A 299 -8.26 -20.31 -0.58
C VAL A 299 -7.09 -19.33 -0.27
N PRO A 300 -6.75 -19.11 1.01
CA PRO A 300 -7.40 -18.35 2.06
C PRO A 300 -6.61 -17.06 2.27
N PHE A 301 -6.52 -16.23 1.24
CA PHE A 301 -5.97 -14.92 1.46
C PHE A 301 -6.78 -13.94 0.69
N LEU A 302 -7.76 -13.46 1.43
CA LEU A 302 -8.45 -12.25 1.15
C LEU A 302 -7.38 -11.16 1.36
N GLY A 303 -7.16 -10.22 0.45
CA GLY A 303 -8.22 -9.54 -0.29
C GLY A 303 -9.36 -9.26 0.67
N GLU A 304 -9.00 -8.76 1.84
CA GLU A 304 -9.83 -8.37 2.95
C GLU A 304 -11.10 -7.73 2.36
N VAL A 305 -12.29 -8.31 2.59
CA VAL A 305 -13.56 -7.69 2.16
C VAL A 305 -13.78 -6.51 3.10
N THR A 306 -13.00 -5.45 2.91
CA THR A 306 -12.83 -4.38 3.91
C THR A 306 -14.09 -3.56 4.09
N ASP A 307 -14.84 -3.37 3.02
CA ASP A 307 -16.06 -2.57 3.05
C ASP A 307 -17.35 -3.41 3.13
N GLY A 308 -17.28 -4.74 2.93
CA GLY A 308 -18.49 -5.59 2.86
C GLY A 308 -19.32 -5.35 1.59
N LEU A 309 -18.89 -4.46 0.69
CA LEU A 309 -19.67 -4.01 -0.46
C LEU A 309 -19.53 -4.95 -1.65
N TYR A 310 -18.38 -5.59 -1.81
CA TYR A 310 -18.16 -6.50 -2.94
C TYR A 310 -17.61 -7.86 -2.52
N THR A 311 -17.97 -8.87 -3.29
CA THR A 311 -17.44 -10.23 -3.18
C THR A 311 -16.83 -10.63 -4.51
N ILE A 312 -15.55 -10.99 -4.49
CA ILE A 312 -14.83 -11.50 -5.67
C ILE A 312 -14.77 -13.03 -5.63
N TYR A 313 -14.94 -13.70 -6.77
CA TYR A 313 -14.90 -15.16 -6.86
C TYR A 313 -14.54 -15.65 -8.26
N LEU A 314 -14.20 -16.93 -8.39
CA LEU A 314 -14.02 -17.60 -9.68
C LEU A 314 -15.30 -18.32 -10.10
N GLN A 315 -15.68 -18.19 -11.36
CA GLN A 315 -16.83 -18.87 -11.93
C GLN A 315 -16.36 -19.77 -13.08
N GLU A 316 -16.59 -21.08 -12.98
CA GLU A 316 -16.24 -22.01 -14.05
C GLU A 316 -16.96 -21.69 -15.37
N LYS A 317 -16.34 -22.09 -16.47
CA LYS A 317 -16.90 -21.98 -17.83
C LYS A 317 -16.63 -23.21 -18.68
N GLY A 318 -16.69 -24.42 -18.11
CA GLY A 318 -16.54 -25.68 -18.83
C GLY A 318 -15.14 -25.95 -19.43
N GLN A 319 -14.44 -24.92 -19.90
CA GLN A 319 -13.04 -24.87 -20.31
C GLN A 319 -12.42 -23.61 -19.66
N GLY A 320 -12.06 -23.71 -18.38
CA GLY A 320 -11.48 -22.61 -17.61
C GLY A 320 -12.50 -21.83 -16.77
N ASN A 321 -12.14 -20.64 -16.28
CA ASN A 321 -12.93 -19.85 -15.33
C ASN A 321 -12.90 -18.34 -15.65
N GLU A 322 -13.74 -17.58 -14.95
CA GLU A 322 -13.80 -16.12 -14.99
C GLU A 322 -13.73 -15.53 -13.57
N VAL A 323 -13.05 -14.40 -13.42
CA VAL A 323 -13.10 -13.57 -12.21
C VAL A 323 -14.39 -12.77 -12.21
N LYS A 324 -15.23 -12.99 -11.21
CA LYS A 324 -16.49 -12.31 -10.96
C LYS A 324 -16.37 -11.37 -9.78
N LEU A 325 -17.08 -10.25 -9.85
CA LEU A 325 -17.27 -9.34 -8.73
C LEU A 325 -18.77 -9.10 -8.55
N ALA A 326 -19.29 -9.47 -7.39
CA ALA A 326 -20.67 -9.24 -6.98
C ALA A 326 -20.75 -8.04 -6.04
N ASP A 327 -21.67 -7.13 -6.32
CA ASP A 327 -22.08 -6.06 -5.41
C ASP A 327 -23.06 -6.64 -4.38
N ASN A 328 -22.66 -6.65 -3.12
CA ASN A 328 -23.40 -7.18 -1.99
C ASN A 328 -24.61 -6.31 -1.61
N VAL A 329 -24.71 -5.08 -2.10
CA VAL A 329 -25.88 -4.22 -1.86
C VAL A 329 -26.91 -4.43 -2.97
N THR A 330 -26.49 -4.40 -4.23
CA THR A 330 -27.41 -4.46 -5.37
C THR A 330 -27.64 -5.86 -5.92
N GLY A 331 -26.77 -6.82 -5.59
CA GLY A 331 -26.75 -8.17 -6.17
C GLY A 331 -26.24 -8.19 -7.62
N LYS A 332 -25.76 -7.07 -8.14
CA LYS A 332 -25.24 -6.99 -9.51
C LYS A 332 -23.88 -7.68 -9.59
N VAL A 333 -23.71 -8.56 -10.58
CA VAL A 333 -22.46 -9.27 -10.84
C VAL A 333 -21.84 -8.80 -12.15
N VAL A 334 -20.53 -8.57 -12.15
CA VAL A 334 -19.73 -8.25 -13.34
C VAL A 334 -18.59 -9.25 -13.52
N THR A 335 -18.14 -9.46 -14.76
CA THR A 335 -16.89 -10.18 -15.06
C THR A 335 -15.75 -9.17 -15.13
N LEU A 336 -14.65 -9.43 -14.43
CA LEU A 336 -13.44 -8.61 -14.48
C LEU A 336 -12.42 -9.19 -15.47
N SER A 337 -12.14 -10.49 -15.39
CA SER A 337 -11.09 -11.12 -16.19
C SER A 337 -11.43 -11.17 -17.68
N ARG A 338 -10.49 -10.76 -18.52
CA ARG A 338 -10.52 -11.00 -19.98
C ARG A 338 -10.03 -12.39 -20.41
N TYR A 339 -9.27 -13.07 -19.57
CA TYR A 339 -8.69 -14.39 -19.82
C TYR A 339 -9.50 -15.51 -19.14
N THR A 340 -9.32 -16.75 -19.60
CA THR A 340 -10.14 -17.91 -19.21
C THR A 340 -9.47 -18.84 -18.20
N TYR A 341 -8.29 -18.51 -17.70
CA TYR A 341 -7.62 -19.27 -16.63
C TYR A 341 -7.11 -18.27 -15.63
N ASN A 342 -7.75 -18.22 -14.48
CA ASN A 342 -7.51 -17.23 -13.45
C ASN A 342 -7.37 -17.91 -12.10
N ASP A 343 -6.60 -17.28 -11.22
CA ASP A 343 -6.35 -17.73 -9.85
C ASP A 343 -6.11 -16.52 -8.93
N TYR A 344 -6.14 -16.77 -7.62
CA TYR A 344 -5.91 -15.78 -6.57
C TYR A 344 -6.68 -14.43 -6.68
N PRO A 345 -7.96 -14.36 -7.10
CA PRO A 345 -8.74 -13.14 -6.96
C PRO A 345 -8.83 -12.64 -5.52
N GLN A 346 -8.59 -11.35 -5.36
CA GLN A 346 -8.70 -10.60 -4.11
C GLN A 346 -9.34 -9.25 -4.39
N TYR A 347 -10.10 -8.73 -3.43
CA TYR A 347 -10.68 -7.40 -3.50
C TYR A 347 -10.51 -6.70 -2.17
N GLN A 348 -9.98 -5.49 -2.17
CA GLN A 348 -9.87 -4.67 -0.98
C GLN A 348 -9.86 -3.18 -1.36
N ASP A 349 -10.62 -2.36 -0.62
CA ASP A 349 -10.60 -0.89 -0.70
C ASP A 349 -10.72 -0.33 -2.14
N GLY A 350 -11.63 -0.89 -2.95
CA GLY A 350 -11.84 -0.44 -4.33
C GLY A 350 -10.79 -0.94 -5.33
N MET A 351 -9.94 -1.88 -4.93
CA MET A 351 -8.98 -2.55 -5.80
C MET A 351 -9.29 -4.05 -5.88
N ALA A 352 -9.55 -4.56 -7.08
CA ALA A 352 -9.59 -5.99 -7.34
C ALA A 352 -8.29 -6.44 -8.00
N ILE A 353 -7.69 -7.52 -7.53
CA ILE A 353 -6.51 -8.14 -8.15
C ILE A 353 -6.76 -9.61 -8.43
N TRP A 354 -6.07 -10.18 -9.40
CA TRP A 354 -6.09 -11.61 -9.69
C TRP A 354 -4.90 -11.98 -10.57
N GLU A 355 -4.59 -13.26 -10.65
CA GLU A 355 -3.67 -13.77 -11.65
C GLU A 355 -4.43 -14.35 -12.83
N SER A 356 -3.97 -14.08 -14.06
CA SER A 356 -4.46 -14.73 -15.27
C SER A 356 -3.33 -15.41 -16.02
N ARG A 357 -3.63 -16.55 -16.66
CA ARG A 357 -2.70 -17.23 -17.54
C ARG A 357 -2.71 -16.59 -18.93
N VAL A 358 -1.60 -15.93 -19.28
CA VAL A 358 -1.35 -15.25 -20.56
C VAL A 358 -0.21 -15.95 -21.28
N ASP A 359 -0.47 -16.46 -22.48
CA ASP A 359 0.52 -17.18 -23.30
C ASP A 359 1.25 -18.34 -22.58
N GLY A 360 0.57 -18.97 -21.61
CA GLY A 360 1.08 -20.10 -20.84
C GLY A 360 1.65 -19.73 -19.47
N GLU A 361 1.86 -18.44 -19.19
CA GLU A 361 2.47 -17.90 -17.97
C GLU A 361 1.43 -17.19 -17.11
N TRP A 362 1.55 -17.28 -15.79
CA TRP A 362 0.70 -16.51 -14.89
C TRP A 362 1.15 -15.06 -14.87
N GLN A 363 0.21 -14.11 -14.91
CA GLN A 363 0.47 -12.67 -14.83
C GLN A 363 -0.52 -12.02 -13.87
N LEU A 364 -0.03 -11.05 -13.09
CA LEU A 364 -0.81 -10.33 -12.10
C LEU A 364 -1.56 -9.15 -12.76
N PHE A 365 -2.85 -9.05 -12.45
CA PHE A 365 -3.75 -7.99 -12.90
C PHE A 365 -4.32 -7.24 -11.71
N ALA A 366 -4.61 -5.96 -11.93
CA ALA A 366 -5.33 -5.09 -11.02
C ALA A 366 -6.45 -4.35 -11.75
N HIS A 367 -7.58 -4.15 -11.09
CA HIS A 367 -8.74 -3.42 -11.57
C HIS A 367 -9.17 -2.39 -10.52
N GLU A 368 -9.10 -1.12 -10.91
CA GLU A 368 -9.54 -0.01 -10.08
C GLU A 368 -11.06 0.18 -10.23
N MET A 369 -11.80 -0.02 -9.15
CA MET A 369 -13.26 0.08 -9.17
C MET A 369 -13.78 1.49 -9.51
N ALA A 370 -13.05 2.53 -9.10
CA ALA A 370 -13.45 3.92 -9.28
C ALA A 370 -13.46 4.36 -10.76
N THR A 371 -12.49 3.88 -11.53
CA THR A 371 -12.33 4.25 -12.96
C THR A 371 -12.73 3.12 -13.91
N GLY A 372 -12.83 1.89 -13.41
CA GLY A 372 -13.02 0.68 -14.22
C GLY A 372 -11.77 0.29 -15.01
N LYS A 373 -10.61 0.88 -14.73
CA LYS A 373 -9.38 0.63 -15.45
C LYS A 373 -8.73 -0.68 -14.98
N GLU A 374 -8.47 -1.59 -15.94
CA GLU A 374 -7.64 -2.78 -15.74
C GLU A 374 -6.19 -2.48 -16.12
N ILE A 375 -5.25 -3.04 -15.35
CA ILE A 375 -3.82 -2.93 -15.57
C ILE A 375 -3.16 -4.28 -15.32
N GLN A 376 -2.24 -4.66 -16.20
CA GLN A 376 -1.35 -5.79 -16.00
C GLN A 376 -0.12 -5.30 -15.23
N LEU A 377 0.11 -5.82 -14.03
CA LEU A 377 1.20 -5.41 -13.15
C LEU A 377 2.53 -6.13 -13.46
N THR A 378 2.46 -7.33 -14.02
CA THR A 378 3.64 -8.14 -14.35
C THR A 378 3.63 -8.56 -15.82
N ASP A 379 4.80 -8.63 -16.43
CA ASP A 379 4.99 -9.19 -17.78
C ASP A 379 6.15 -10.20 -17.85
N THR A 380 6.74 -10.55 -16.71
CA THR A 380 7.89 -11.46 -16.60
C THR A 380 7.50 -12.92 -16.85
N VAL A 381 8.35 -13.64 -17.59
CA VAL A 381 8.18 -15.07 -17.92
C VAL A 381 8.89 -15.93 -16.88
N GLY A 382 8.25 -17.02 -16.44
CA GLY A 382 8.88 -18.04 -15.59
C GLY A 382 8.85 -17.77 -14.08
N VAL A 383 8.10 -16.76 -13.62
CA VAL A 383 7.85 -16.49 -12.20
C VAL A 383 6.44 -16.94 -11.85
N TYR A 384 6.34 -17.92 -10.95
CA TYR A 384 5.08 -18.61 -10.65
C TYR A 384 4.52 -18.29 -9.28
N ASP A 385 5.38 -17.90 -8.34
CA ASP A 385 4.98 -17.78 -6.95
C ASP A 385 5.06 -16.32 -6.49
N ARG A 386 3.91 -15.63 -6.60
CA ARG A 386 3.82 -14.18 -6.33
C ARG A 386 3.11 -13.80 -5.03
N TRP A 387 2.21 -14.65 -4.52
CA TRP A 387 1.32 -14.39 -3.37
C TRP A 387 0.87 -12.94 -3.27
N PRO A 388 0.18 -12.45 -4.30
CA PRO A 388 -0.14 -11.04 -4.34
C PRO A 388 -1.13 -10.73 -3.21
N ARG A 389 -0.99 -9.57 -2.59
CA ARG A 389 -1.98 -9.00 -1.67
C ARG A 389 -2.27 -7.58 -2.07
N THR A 390 -3.49 -7.12 -1.82
CA THR A 390 -3.86 -5.72 -2.01
C THR A 390 -4.37 -5.15 -0.71
N SER A 391 -3.98 -3.93 -0.37
CA SER A 391 -4.61 -3.16 0.71
C SER A 391 -4.49 -1.68 0.40
N ASN A 392 -5.58 -0.95 0.65
CA ASN A 392 -5.63 0.50 0.52
C ASN A 392 -4.95 0.94 -0.79
N GLY A 393 -5.44 0.49 -1.94
CA GLY A 393 -4.94 0.83 -3.29
C GLY A 393 -3.47 0.50 -3.60
N ARG A 394 -2.81 -0.33 -2.78
CA ARG A 394 -1.50 -0.92 -3.04
C ARG A 394 -1.65 -2.38 -3.39
N VAL A 395 -0.79 -2.88 -4.27
CA VAL A 395 -0.66 -4.30 -4.59
C VAL A 395 0.79 -4.70 -4.32
N CYS A 396 0.99 -5.65 -3.42
CA CYS A 396 2.29 -6.21 -3.10
C CYS A 396 2.38 -7.64 -3.61
N TRP A 397 3.54 -8.05 -4.10
CA TRP A 397 3.84 -9.44 -4.44
C TRP A 397 5.32 -9.71 -4.22
N THR A 398 5.69 -10.98 -4.10
CA THR A 398 7.09 -11.38 -3.94
C THR A 398 7.60 -12.17 -5.14
N GLU A 399 8.90 -12.12 -5.38
CA GLU A 399 9.57 -12.95 -6.39
C GLU A 399 10.90 -13.46 -5.80
N PRO A 400 11.06 -14.78 -5.59
CA PRO A 400 12.30 -15.35 -5.07
C PRO A 400 13.41 -15.37 -6.14
N HIS A 401 14.66 -15.21 -5.72
CA HIS A 401 15.84 -15.20 -6.59
C HIS A 401 16.77 -16.39 -6.32
N GLU A 402 17.54 -16.78 -7.34
CA GLU A 402 18.54 -17.85 -7.23
C GLU A 402 19.69 -17.52 -6.25
N ASP A 403 19.86 -16.25 -5.87
CA ASP A 403 20.92 -15.77 -4.98
C ASP A 403 20.59 -15.90 -3.48
N GLY A 404 19.42 -16.46 -3.14
CA GLY A 404 18.96 -16.63 -1.76
C GLY A 404 18.29 -15.38 -1.18
N THR A 405 17.82 -14.46 -2.04
CA THR A 405 17.01 -13.31 -1.63
C THR A 405 15.64 -13.36 -2.29
N THR A 406 14.70 -12.56 -1.76
CA THR A 406 13.36 -12.40 -2.34
C THR A 406 13.11 -10.92 -2.59
N SER A 407 12.65 -10.55 -3.78
CA SER A 407 12.16 -9.20 -4.05
C SER A 407 10.72 -9.07 -3.59
N LEU A 408 10.43 -8.07 -2.77
CA LEU A 408 9.09 -7.56 -2.49
C LEU A 408 8.82 -6.39 -3.44
N PHE A 409 7.88 -6.60 -4.36
CA PHE A 409 7.36 -5.56 -5.23
C PHE A 409 6.14 -4.92 -4.60
N ILE A 410 6.04 -3.60 -4.74
CA ILE A 410 4.92 -2.82 -4.20
C ILE A 410 4.49 -1.84 -5.27
N ALA A 411 3.37 -2.14 -5.92
CA ALA A 411 2.71 -1.27 -6.87
C ALA A 411 1.68 -0.41 -6.12
N GLU A 412 1.72 0.90 -6.34
CA GLU A 412 0.81 1.84 -5.69
C GLU A 412 0.15 2.71 -6.75
N LEU A 413 -1.18 2.76 -6.72
CA LEU A 413 -1.94 3.72 -7.51
C LEU A 413 -1.80 5.11 -6.87
N LEU A 414 -1.46 6.12 -7.66
CA LEU A 414 -1.35 7.50 -7.19
C LEU A 414 -2.74 8.13 -7.04
N GLY A 415 -2.99 8.86 -5.95
CA GLY A 415 -4.18 9.73 -5.78
C GLY A 415 -5.42 9.07 -5.20
N THR A 416 -5.24 7.96 -4.50
CA THR A 416 -6.31 7.09 -3.97
C THR A 416 -6.69 7.38 -2.51
N GLY A 417 -6.13 8.40 -1.87
CA GLY A 417 -6.51 8.78 -0.51
C GLY A 417 -5.96 7.88 0.60
N LEU A 418 -4.85 7.22 0.36
CA LEU A 418 -4.32 6.09 1.13
C LEU A 418 -3.31 6.50 2.21
N VAL A 419 -2.92 7.77 2.22
CA VAL A 419 -1.89 8.30 3.12
C VAL A 419 -2.50 9.07 4.29
N PHE A 420 -3.71 9.62 4.10
CA PHE A 420 -4.35 10.52 5.05
C PHE A 420 -5.83 10.16 5.21
N GLU A 421 -6.26 9.97 6.46
CA GLU A 421 -7.63 9.58 6.83
C GLU A 421 -8.72 10.53 6.31
N ASP A 422 -8.39 11.81 6.19
CA ASP A 422 -9.30 12.85 5.71
C ASP A 422 -9.13 13.20 4.22
N VAL A 423 -8.39 12.38 3.48
CA VAL A 423 -8.27 12.44 2.03
C VAL A 423 -8.75 11.10 1.50
N ARG A 424 -10.05 10.94 1.27
CA ARG A 424 -10.62 9.66 0.83
C ARG A 424 -10.27 9.35 -0.63
N ALA A 425 -10.43 8.09 -1.04
CA ALA A 425 -10.35 7.70 -2.45
C ALA A 425 -11.23 8.59 -3.34
N GLY A 426 -10.65 9.08 -4.44
CA GLY A 426 -11.29 10.03 -5.36
C GLY A 426 -11.38 11.47 -4.85
N HIS A 427 -10.73 11.82 -3.73
CA HIS A 427 -10.64 13.22 -3.30
C HIS A 427 -9.98 14.07 -4.41
N GLN A 428 -10.57 15.23 -4.72
CA GLN A 428 -10.17 16.06 -5.86
C GLN A 428 -8.69 16.48 -5.88
N TYR A 429 -8.08 16.62 -4.69
CA TYR A 429 -6.66 16.95 -4.51
C TYR A 429 -5.82 15.75 -4.04
N GLY A 430 -6.39 14.53 -4.03
CA GLY A 430 -5.77 13.34 -3.46
C GLY A 430 -4.40 13.04 -4.07
N GLU A 431 -4.32 13.03 -5.41
CA GLU A 431 -3.06 12.81 -6.13
C GLU A 431 -1.98 13.81 -5.74
N ALA A 432 -2.32 15.09 -5.71
CA ALA A 432 -1.37 16.14 -5.37
C ALA A 432 -0.90 16.06 -3.92
N ILE A 433 -1.83 15.80 -2.99
CA ILE A 433 -1.53 15.68 -1.56
C ILE A 433 -0.58 14.50 -1.31
N GLU A 434 -0.87 13.34 -1.90
CA GLU A 434 -0.05 12.14 -1.75
C GLU A 434 1.28 12.23 -2.48
N GLY A 435 1.29 12.77 -3.69
CA GLY A 435 2.51 12.99 -4.46
C GLY A 435 3.50 13.85 -3.69
N LEU A 436 3.04 14.96 -3.10
CA LEU A 436 3.87 15.80 -2.24
C LEU A 436 4.30 15.13 -0.94
N PHE A 437 3.46 14.25 -0.37
CA PHE A 437 3.85 13.48 0.80
C PHE A 437 5.01 12.54 0.50
N ARG A 438 4.93 11.83 -0.63
CA ARG A 438 5.95 10.88 -1.09
C ARG A 438 7.28 11.58 -1.43
N GLN A 439 7.21 12.81 -1.92
CA GLN A 439 8.40 13.66 -2.13
C GLN A 439 8.96 14.26 -0.82
N GLY A 440 8.35 13.98 0.33
CA GLY A 440 8.77 14.51 1.63
C GLY A 440 8.46 16.00 1.82
N VAL A 441 7.66 16.61 0.95
CA VAL A 441 7.31 18.04 0.99
C VAL A 441 6.26 18.32 2.07
N VAL A 442 5.28 17.43 2.20
CA VAL A 442 4.23 17.51 3.22
C VAL A 442 4.20 16.24 4.08
N SER A 443 3.80 16.37 5.34
CA SER A 443 3.72 15.24 6.27
C SER A 443 2.35 15.06 6.93
N GLY A 444 1.44 16.03 6.80
CA GLY A 444 0.23 16.10 7.62
C GLY A 444 0.50 16.13 9.13
N THR A 445 -0.53 15.88 9.91
CA THR A 445 -0.52 15.73 11.37
C THR A 445 -0.74 14.27 11.74
N ARG A 446 -0.04 13.78 12.77
CA ARG A 446 -0.30 12.46 13.36
C ARG A 446 -1.12 12.67 14.63
N GLU A 447 -2.14 11.86 14.84
CA GLU A 447 -2.83 11.75 16.13
C GLU A 447 -2.34 10.51 16.90
N ASP A 448 -2.69 10.44 18.18
CA ASP A 448 -2.44 9.24 19.00
C ASP A 448 -3.16 8.04 18.37
N GLY A 449 -2.44 6.94 18.12
CA GLY A 449 -2.93 5.80 17.33
C GLY A 449 -2.28 5.66 15.95
N GLY A 450 -1.38 6.57 15.55
CA GLY A 450 -0.54 6.42 14.34
C GLY A 450 -1.17 6.88 13.04
N LEU A 451 -2.50 7.07 13.04
CA LEU A 451 -3.29 7.66 11.96
C LEU A 451 -2.79 9.07 11.57
N ARG A 452 -3.00 9.43 10.30
CA ARG A 452 -2.46 10.67 9.73
C ARG A 452 -3.56 11.48 9.05
N TRP A 453 -3.60 12.78 9.31
CA TRP A 453 -4.54 13.73 8.71
C TRP A 453 -3.79 14.78 7.90
N PHE A 454 -4.33 15.11 6.73
CA PHE A 454 -3.82 16.21 5.92
C PHE A 454 -4.57 17.51 6.19
N SER A 455 -5.87 17.45 6.45
CA SER A 455 -6.82 18.56 6.58
C SER A 455 -6.87 19.43 5.33
N PRO A 456 -7.31 18.90 4.18
CA PRO A 456 -7.26 19.59 2.89
C PRO A 456 -8.02 20.93 2.88
N GLU A 457 -9.07 21.06 3.69
CA GLU A 457 -9.90 22.26 3.76
C GLU A 457 -9.37 23.36 4.68
N ASN A 458 -8.38 23.05 5.54
CA ASN A 458 -7.79 24.05 6.43
C ASN A 458 -6.96 25.06 5.64
N VAL A 459 -7.00 26.33 6.06
CA VAL A 459 -6.22 27.40 5.45
C VAL A 459 -4.75 27.33 5.83
N VAL A 460 -3.87 27.77 4.92
CA VAL A 460 -2.41 27.73 5.11
C VAL A 460 -1.88 29.04 5.68
N LEU A 461 -1.01 28.96 6.69
CA LEU A 461 -0.26 30.12 7.19
C LEU A 461 0.90 30.47 6.27
N ARG A 462 1.25 31.75 6.18
CA ARG A 462 2.38 32.22 5.34
C ARG A 462 3.71 31.54 5.66
N ALA A 463 4.00 31.29 6.94
CA ALA A 463 5.20 30.56 7.35
C ALA A 463 5.17 29.08 6.92
N GLN A 464 4.00 28.43 7.03
CA GLN A 464 3.83 27.05 6.57
C GLN A 464 4.07 26.96 5.06
N PHE A 465 3.52 27.90 4.28
CA PHE A 465 3.75 27.93 2.84
C PHE A 465 5.22 28.18 2.47
N ALA A 466 5.95 29.04 3.20
CA ALA A 466 7.39 29.23 2.99
C ALA A 466 8.18 27.92 3.16
N LYS A 467 7.83 27.11 4.17
CA LYS A 467 8.41 25.78 4.35
C LYS A 467 8.06 24.85 3.17
N MET A 468 6.77 24.78 2.80
CA MET A 468 6.29 23.90 1.74
C MET A 468 6.92 24.22 0.37
N VAL A 469 7.03 25.50 0.00
CA VAL A 469 7.60 25.90 -1.30
C VAL A 469 9.11 25.67 -1.36
N CYS A 470 9.85 25.86 -0.26
CA CYS A 470 11.27 25.47 -0.20
C CYS A 470 11.44 23.96 -0.42
N GLY A 471 10.61 23.13 0.24
CA GLY A 471 10.63 21.68 0.04
C GLY A 471 10.26 21.28 -1.39
N THR A 472 9.22 21.90 -1.96
CA THR A 472 8.77 21.65 -3.34
C THR A 472 9.89 21.93 -4.35
N LEU A 473 10.61 23.03 -4.19
CA LEU A 473 11.71 23.40 -5.08
C LEU A 473 13.01 22.63 -4.77
N GLY A 474 13.07 21.83 -3.70
CA GLY A 474 14.29 21.16 -3.27
C GLY A 474 15.39 22.12 -2.82
N ILE A 475 15.01 23.24 -2.20
CA ILE A 475 15.96 24.25 -1.70
C ILE A 475 16.55 23.78 -0.38
N GLU A 476 17.87 23.69 -0.32
CA GLU A 476 18.60 23.47 0.91
C GLU A 476 18.51 24.70 1.83
N VAL A 477 18.15 24.46 3.10
CA VAL A 477 17.94 25.54 4.09
C VAL A 477 19.17 25.67 4.97
N ASP A 478 19.91 26.77 4.80
CA ASP A 478 21.06 27.10 5.65
C ASP A 478 20.60 27.41 7.08
N PRO A 479 21.07 26.67 8.11
CA PRO A 479 20.79 26.96 9.52
C PRO A 479 21.23 28.36 9.98
N ARG A 480 22.10 29.03 9.23
CA ARG A 480 22.61 30.38 9.50
C ARG A 480 21.97 31.45 8.61
N GLY A 481 20.99 31.08 7.79
CA GLY A 481 20.29 31.99 6.90
C GLY A 481 19.59 33.11 7.67
N THR A 482 19.68 34.34 7.17
CA THR A 482 19.01 35.51 7.75
C THR A 482 18.10 36.20 6.74
N SER A 483 17.11 36.94 7.26
CA SER A 483 16.16 37.75 6.50
C SER A 483 16.01 39.14 7.16
N PRO A 484 15.49 40.16 6.44
CA PRO A 484 15.27 41.48 7.02
C PRO A 484 13.99 41.56 7.90
N PHE A 485 13.25 40.47 8.04
CA PHE A 485 11.95 40.47 8.71
C PHE A 485 12.09 40.44 10.24
N GLN A 486 11.42 41.37 10.91
CA GLN A 486 11.54 41.59 12.36
C GLN A 486 10.37 40.99 13.15
N ASP A 487 9.35 40.47 12.47
CA ASP A 487 8.10 39.96 13.05
C ASP A 487 8.04 38.42 13.13
N LEU A 488 9.19 37.75 13.09
CA LEU A 488 9.28 36.29 13.15
C LEU A 488 9.25 35.72 14.57
N GLY A 489 9.54 36.55 15.58
CA GLY A 489 9.61 36.13 16.97
C GLY A 489 11.01 35.67 17.37
N TRP A 490 11.08 34.76 18.35
CA TRP A 490 12.33 34.19 18.85
C TRP A 490 12.80 33.04 17.97
N ASP A 491 14.09 33.03 17.61
CA ASP A 491 14.72 32.04 16.75
C ASP A 491 15.31 30.90 17.58
N ASP A 492 14.80 29.68 17.38
CA ASP A 492 15.27 28.48 18.07
C ASP A 492 16.42 27.84 17.28
N PRO A 493 17.64 27.77 17.82
CA PRO A 493 18.79 27.20 17.11
C PRO A 493 18.65 25.70 16.79
N ASN A 494 17.71 24.99 17.42
CA ASN A 494 17.46 23.57 17.15
C ASN A 494 16.28 23.33 16.19
N ASN A 495 15.60 24.38 15.74
CA ASN A 495 14.45 24.27 14.87
C ASN A 495 14.49 25.33 13.76
N LEU A 496 14.72 24.87 12.52
CA LEU A 496 14.81 25.74 11.34
C LEU A 496 13.50 26.48 11.02
N TYR A 497 12.37 26.05 11.59
CA TYR A 497 11.06 26.63 11.33
C TYR A 497 10.66 27.64 12.43
N PRO A 498 10.14 28.83 12.07
CA PRO A 498 9.91 29.32 10.70
C PRO A 498 11.10 30.10 10.12
N HIS A 499 12.07 30.49 10.94
CA HIS A 499 13.07 31.53 10.62
C HIS A 499 13.90 31.21 9.38
N GLN A 500 14.55 30.05 9.34
CA GLN A 500 15.51 29.71 8.28
C GLN A 500 14.80 29.34 6.98
N PHE A 501 13.59 28.75 7.03
CA PHE A 501 12.76 28.57 5.82
C PHE A 501 12.34 29.91 5.20
N ILE A 502 11.94 30.89 6.02
CA ILE A 502 11.58 32.23 5.53
C ILE A 502 12.82 32.95 4.98
N ALA A 503 13.99 32.80 5.63
CA ALA A 503 15.24 33.35 5.15
C ALA A 503 15.64 32.77 3.79
N ALA A 504 15.57 31.44 3.62
CA ALA A 504 15.82 30.79 2.34
C ALA A 504 14.85 31.30 1.26
N ALA A 505 13.56 31.37 1.57
CA ALA A 505 12.56 31.91 0.64
C ALA A 505 12.84 33.38 0.25
N TYR A 506 13.35 34.20 1.16
CA TYR A 506 13.74 35.58 0.86
C TYR A 506 14.97 35.63 -0.05
N GLN A 507 16.01 34.87 0.28
CA GLN A 507 17.27 34.84 -0.47
C GLN A 507 17.09 34.37 -1.91
N TRP A 508 16.19 33.40 -2.12
CA TRP A 508 15.80 32.90 -3.44
C TRP A 508 14.72 33.74 -4.13
N GLY A 509 14.36 34.92 -3.60
CA GLY A 509 13.39 35.82 -4.22
C GLY A 509 11.94 35.30 -4.25
N ILE A 510 11.67 34.18 -3.57
CA ILE A 510 10.34 33.57 -3.44
C ILE A 510 9.39 34.52 -2.71
N THR A 511 9.89 35.19 -1.67
CA THR A 511 9.13 36.20 -0.90
C THR A 511 9.86 37.53 -0.81
N THR A 512 9.07 38.60 -0.76
CA THR A 512 9.52 39.99 -0.51
C THR A 512 8.96 40.55 0.79
N GLY A 513 8.26 39.72 1.58
CA GLY A 513 7.53 40.16 2.77
C GLY A 513 6.18 40.81 2.46
N THR A 514 5.43 41.13 3.52
CA THR A 514 4.26 42.02 3.48
C THR A 514 4.67 43.49 3.58
N SER A 515 5.88 43.75 4.08
CA SER A 515 6.60 45.02 4.00
C SER A 515 8.10 44.73 3.87
N ALA A 516 8.92 45.78 3.74
CA ALA A 516 10.39 45.63 3.71
C ALA A 516 10.97 44.96 4.96
N THR A 517 10.27 45.00 6.10
CA THR A 517 10.75 44.48 7.39
C THR A 517 9.75 43.54 8.07
N SER A 518 8.67 43.13 7.38
CA SER A 518 7.64 42.25 7.93
C SER A 518 7.29 41.13 6.96
N PHE A 519 7.15 39.92 7.48
CA PHE A 519 6.72 38.74 6.72
C PHE A 519 5.28 38.31 7.04
N SER A 520 4.82 38.60 8.25
CA SER A 520 3.51 38.21 8.81
C SER A 520 3.30 36.68 8.83
N PRO A 521 4.15 35.93 9.55
CA PRO A 521 4.24 34.46 9.45
C PRO A 521 2.95 33.72 9.83
N TRP A 522 2.18 34.28 10.76
CA TRP A 522 0.99 33.66 11.34
C TRP A 522 -0.32 34.15 10.73
N GLN A 523 -0.26 34.87 9.61
CA GLN A 523 -1.45 35.22 8.84
C GLN A 523 -1.73 34.18 7.75
N ASP A 524 -3.02 33.94 7.49
CA ASP A 524 -3.45 33.08 6.38
C ASP A 524 -3.02 33.68 5.03
N ILE A 525 -2.35 32.86 4.22
CA ILE A 525 -1.90 33.24 2.89
C ILE A 525 -3.09 33.26 1.92
N THR A 526 -3.11 34.24 1.01
CA THR A 526 -4.10 34.27 -0.07
C THR A 526 -3.65 33.42 -1.25
N ARG A 527 -4.62 32.96 -2.05
CA ARG A 527 -4.36 32.24 -3.31
C ARG A 527 -3.40 32.98 -4.24
N ALA A 528 -3.60 34.29 -4.44
CA ALA A 528 -2.71 35.13 -5.25
C ALA A 528 -1.26 35.17 -4.74
N GLN A 529 -1.09 35.15 -3.41
CA GLN A 529 0.23 35.15 -2.77
C GLN A 529 0.93 33.81 -2.94
N VAL A 530 0.21 32.69 -2.78
CA VAL A 530 0.71 31.33 -3.07
C VAL A 530 1.24 31.26 -4.50
N ILE A 531 0.42 31.65 -5.47
CA ILE A 531 0.80 31.58 -6.89
C ILE A 531 2.01 32.47 -7.18
N SER A 532 2.04 33.68 -6.62
CA SER A 532 3.15 34.62 -6.82
C SER A 532 4.46 34.13 -6.24
N MET A 533 4.42 33.50 -5.07
CA MET A 533 5.60 32.94 -4.45
C MET A 533 6.07 31.70 -5.22
N LEU A 534 5.16 30.81 -5.62
CA LEU A 534 5.46 29.59 -6.39
C LEU A 534 6.10 29.92 -7.74
N VAL A 535 5.50 30.83 -8.53
CA VAL A 535 6.01 31.23 -9.85
C VAL A 535 7.38 31.91 -9.75
N ARG A 536 7.56 32.82 -8.79
CA ARG A 536 8.87 33.46 -8.56
C ARG A 536 9.95 32.46 -8.18
N GLY A 537 9.61 31.53 -7.29
CA GLY A 537 10.53 30.47 -6.88
C GLY A 537 10.91 29.56 -8.04
N ALA A 538 9.93 29.08 -8.80
CA ALA A 538 10.18 28.25 -9.98
C ALA A 538 11.06 28.97 -11.02
N GLN A 539 10.76 30.22 -11.35
CA GLN A 539 11.55 30.98 -12.32
C GLN A 539 12.98 31.28 -11.86
N THR A 540 13.17 31.45 -10.56
CA THR A 540 14.50 31.76 -9.99
C THR A 540 15.33 30.49 -9.85
N TYR A 541 14.73 29.41 -9.36
CA TYR A 541 15.43 28.17 -9.04
C TYR A 541 15.58 27.24 -10.25
N TRP A 542 14.60 27.24 -11.16
CA TRP A 542 14.62 26.51 -12.43
C TRP A 542 14.39 27.47 -13.61
N PRO A 543 15.44 28.20 -14.03
CA PRO A 543 15.35 29.07 -15.20
C PRO A 543 14.81 28.30 -16.41
N ASP A 544 13.91 28.94 -17.16
CA ASP A 544 13.25 28.41 -18.36
C ASP A 544 12.22 27.27 -18.14
N TYR A 545 12.00 26.81 -16.91
CA TYR A 545 11.01 25.76 -16.63
C TYR A 545 9.56 26.21 -16.86
N LEU A 546 9.24 27.45 -16.48
CA LEU A 546 7.94 28.07 -16.78
C LEU A 546 8.03 28.91 -18.05
N ALA A 547 7.26 28.55 -19.06
CA ALA A 547 7.16 29.29 -20.30
C ALA A 547 6.51 30.66 -20.06
N GLN A 548 7.05 31.70 -20.71
CA GLN A 548 6.47 33.03 -20.63
C GLN A 548 5.24 33.13 -21.52
N PRO A 549 4.09 33.62 -21.02
CA PRO A 549 2.94 33.86 -21.87
C PRO A 549 3.28 34.90 -22.96
N PRO A 550 2.91 34.65 -24.24
CA PRO A 550 3.21 35.58 -25.33
C PRO A 550 2.44 36.90 -25.17
N ALA A 551 2.94 37.99 -25.78
CA ALA A 551 2.38 39.34 -25.61
C ALA A 551 0.92 39.49 -26.05
N ASN A 552 0.44 38.60 -26.93
CA ASN A 552 -0.95 38.54 -27.41
C ASN A 552 -1.79 37.47 -26.70
N TYR A 553 -1.25 36.82 -25.66
CA TYR A 553 -2.06 35.97 -24.83
C TYR A 553 -3.19 36.84 -24.25
N ALA A 554 -4.43 36.37 -24.38
CA ALA A 554 -5.62 37.02 -23.79
C ALA A 554 -6.16 36.21 -22.61
N GLY A 555 -5.51 35.10 -22.28
CA GLY A 555 -6.09 33.96 -21.56
C GLY A 555 -5.73 33.87 -20.09
N SER A 556 -5.78 34.96 -19.32
CA SER A 556 -6.00 34.76 -17.89
C SER A 556 -7.49 34.77 -17.62
N THR A 557 -8.01 33.67 -17.08
CA THR A 557 -9.41 33.50 -16.67
C THR A 557 -9.84 34.61 -15.69
N LEU A 558 -8.90 35.15 -14.89
CA LEU A 558 -9.15 36.24 -13.93
C LEU A 558 -8.74 37.62 -14.44
N GLY A 559 -8.09 37.69 -15.60
CA GLY A 559 -7.44 38.89 -16.10
C GLY A 559 -6.33 39.42 -15.17
N LYS A 560 -5.83 40.62 -15.49
CA LYS A 560 -4.83 41.30 -14.64
C LYS A 560 -5.52 42.05 -13.50
N PHE A 561 -6.04 41.31 -12.52
CA PHE A 561 -6.82 41.86 -11.41
C PHE A 561 -6.01 42.79 -10.48
N ASP A 562 -4.68 42.67 -10.46
CA ASP A 562 -3.78 43.62 -9.79
C ASP A 562 -2.38 43.67 -10.45
N ASN A 563 -1.57 44.66 -10.08
CA ASN A 563 -0.23 44.86 -10.63
C ASN A 563 0.87 43.98 -10.00
N THR A 564 0.62 43.43 -8.82
CA THR A 564 1.61 42.69 -8.01
C THR A 564 1.57 41.19 -8.29
N HIS A 565 0.37 40.61 -8.34
CA HIS A 565 0.13 39.18 -8.44
C HIS A 565 -0.47 38.77 -9.78
N GLY A 566 -1.24 39.65 -10.43
CA GLY A 566 -1.94 39.33 -11.67
C GLY A 566 -1.04 38.75 -12.77
N TRP A 567 0.21 39.21 -12.89
CA TRP A 567 1.17 38.63 -13.85
C TRP A 567 1.58 37.19 -13.49
N ASN A 568 1.82 36.90 -12.20
CA ASN A 568 2.20 35.54 -11.78
C ASN A 568 1.04 34.55 -11.96
N VAL A 569 -0.19 34.98 -11.67
CA VAL A 569 -1.39 34.16 -11.95
C VAL A 569 -1.47 33.83 -13.44
N TRP A 570 -1.12 34.80 -14.28
CA TRP A 570 -1.12 34.59 -15.71
C TRP A 570 -0.10 33.55 -16.18
N VAL A 571 1.13 33.65 -15.67
CA VAL A 571 2.20 32.67 -15.92
C VAL A 571 1.76 31.29 -15.41
N ALA A 572 1.20 31.22 -14.21
CA ALA A 572 0.73 29.96 -13.63
C ALA A 572 -0.37 29.30 -14.47
N GLU A 573 -1.35 30.06 -14.93
CA GLU A 573 -2.45 29.55 -15.76
C GLU A 573 -1.95 29.06 -17.13
N TYR A 574 -1.07 29.83 -17.77
CA TYR A 574 -0.46 29.46 -19.06
C TYR A 574 0.35 28.16 -18.96
N ASN A 575 1.00 27.93 -17.81
CA ASN A 575 1.78 26.73 -17.53
C ASN A 575 0.97 25.67 -16.76
N GLY A 576 -0.37 25.68 -16.85
CA GLY A 576 -1.20 24.63 -16.27
C GLY A 576 -1.14 24.47 -14.75
N LEU A 577 -0.45 25.35 -14.02
CA LEU A 577 -0.29 25.24 -12.56
C LEU A 577 -1.62 25.38 -11.81
N LEU A 578 -2.64 25.95 -12.45
CA LEU A 578 -3.98 26.14 -11.88
C LEU A 578 -4.97 25.03 -12.29
N ASN A 579 -4.53 24.04 -13.04
CA ASN A 579 -5.37 22.91 -13.45
C ASN A 579 -5.82 22.08 -12.23
N GLY A 580 -7.06 21.60 -12.26
CA GLY A 580 -7.64 20.80 -11.18
C GLY A 580 -8.11 21.59 -9.95
N LEU A 581 -7.89 22.91 -9.89
CA LEU A 581 -8.40 23.73 -8.79
C LEU A 581 -9.94 23.82 -8.84
N GLN A 582 -10.58 23.46 -7.74
CA GLN A 582 -12.04 23.44 -7.65
C GLN A 582 -12.62 24.84 -7.82
N GLY A 583 -13.58 24.95 -8.74
CA GLY A 583 -14.28 26.21 -9.01
C GLY A 583 -13.40 27.30 -9.63
N PHE A 584 -12.21 26.98 -10.15
CA PHE A 584 -11.40 27.93 -10.91
C PHE A 584 -12.16 28.37 -12.17
N GLY A 585 -12.28 29.68 -12.33
CA GLY A 585 -13.18 30.32 -13.30
C GLY A 585 -13.21 31.83 -13.09
N PRO A 586 -13.92 32.61 -13.93
CA PRO A 586 -13.92 34.09 -13.85
C PRO A 586 -14.39 34.66 -12.50
N SER A 587 -15.12 33.88 -11.71
CA SER A 587 -15.59 34.24 -10.36
C SER A 587 -14.68 33.73 -9.23
N TRP A 588 -13.59 33.02 -9.55
CA TRP A 588 -12.70 32.48 -8.53
C TRP A 588 -11.95 33.62 -7.84
N ASN A 589 -12.08 33.71 -6.51
CA ASN A 589 -11.54 34.83 -5.75
C ASN A 589 -10.04 34.64 -5.48
N PRO A 590 -9.13 35.44 -6.09
CA PRO A 590 -7.69 35.34 -5.86
C PRO A 590 -7.27 35.83 -4.47
N TRP A 591 -8.14 36.56 -3.77
CA TRP A 591 -7.90 37.10 -2.43
C TRP A 591 -8.45 36.23 -1.30
N ALA A 592 -9.19 35.17 -1.64
CA ALA A 592 -9.59 34.17 -0.65
C ALA A 592 -8.35 33.48 -0.05
N LYS A 593 -8.50 33.00 1.18
CA LYS A 593 -7.47 32.23 1.87
C LYS A 593 -7.28 30.89 1.15
N ALA A 594 -6.02 30.52 0.91
CA ALA A 594 -5.72 29.28 0.21
C ALA A 594 -5.85 28.10 1.17
N THR A 595 -6.61 27.08 0.77
CA THR A 595 -6.69 25.82 1.54
C THR A 595 -5.45 24.96 1.29
N ARG A 596 -5.19 24.02 2.19
CA ARG A 596 -4.05 23.09 2.08
C ARG A 596 -4.15 22.23 0.82
N GLY A 597 -5.35 21.80 0.44
CA GLY A 597 -5.60 21.07 -0.79
C GLY A 597 -5.29 21.89 -2.05
N GLU A 598 -5.73 23.14 -2.11
CA GLU A 598 -5.40 24.04 -3.24
C GLU A 598 -3.90 24.29 -3.37
N VAL A 599 -3.24 24.53 -2.23
CA VAL A 599 -1.78 24.72 -2.17
C VAL A 599 -1.05 23.47 -2.65
N ALA A 600 -1.48 22.28 -2.21
CA ALA A 600 -0.93 21.02 -2.66
C ALA A 600 -1.08 20.84 -4.16
N GLN A 601 -2.28 21.08 -4.71
CA GLN A 601 -2.54 20.95 -6.15
C GLN A 601 -1.62 21.85 -6.99
N MET A 602 -1.48 23.12 -6.62
CA MET A 602 -0.62 24.06 -7.38
C MET A 602 0.86 23.65 -7.35
N MET A 603 1.36 23.20 -6.20
CA MET A 603 2.75 22.74 -6.06
C MET A 603 2.98 21.40 -6.77
N TRP A 604 2.02 20.49 -6.73
CA TRP A 604 2.09 19.23 -7.46
C TRP A 604 2.12 19.45 -8.97
N ASN A 605 1.22 20.30 -9.48
CA ASN A 605 1.23 20.68 -10.89
C ASN A 605 2.59 21.22 -11.30
N LEU A 606 3.30 21.98 -10.44
CA LEU A 606 4.65 22.44 -10.73
C LEU A 606 5.67 21.30 -10.82
N LEU A 607 5.52 20.21 -10.07
CA LEU A 607 6.47 19.09 -10.08
C LEU A 607 6.26 18.12 -11.25
N VAL A 608 5.03 18.03 -11.75
CA VAL A 608 4.65 17.14 -12.86
C VAL A 608 4.51 17.86 -14.20
N TRP A 609 4.82 19.17 -14.23
CA TRP A 609 4.86 20.01 -15.42
C TRP A 609 6.05 19.67 -16.32
#